data_AF-A0A1J5D6K7-F1
#
_entry.id   AF-A0A1J5D6K7-F1
#
_cell.length_a   1.000
_cell.length_b   1.000
_cell.length_c   1.000
_cell.angle_alpha   90.00
_cell.angle_beta   90.00
_cell.angle_gamma   90.00
#
_symmetry.space_group_name_H-M   'P 1'
#
loop_
_entity.id
_entity.type
_entity.pdbx_description
1 polymer ?
#
loop_
_entity_poly.entity_id
_entity_poly.type
_entity_poly.pdbx_seq_one_letter_code
_entity_poly.pdbx_strand_id
1 'polypeptide(L)'
;MSIFNPIFQALNQAQARYVVVGGIATILHGYVRATTHLDLMVDLHTQEVEKTIRALSGYGFRPRAPVDPLQFAQIPSNVASGLRRRACRFFLFSIPESSA
;
A
#
# COMPACT_ATOMS: atom_id res chain seq x y z
N MET A 1 10.58 19.24 5.22
CA MET A 1 9.94 18.45 4.14
C MET A 1 9.67 17.06 4.69
N SER A 2 8.41 16.61 4.69
CA SER A 2 8.04 15.32 5.28
C SER A 2 8.64 14.17 4.48
N ILE A 3 9.22 13.19 5.17
CA ILE A 3 9.87 12.00 4.58
C ILE A 3 8.93 11.19 3.67
N PHE A 4 7.62 11.36 3.81
CA PHE A 4 6.60 10.63 3.05
C PHE A 4 6.25 11.24 1.68
N ASN A 5 6.63 12.50 1.44
CA ASN A 5 6.23 13.22 0.22
C ASN A 5 6.66 12.53 -1.10
N PRO A 6 7.89 12.00 -1.24
CA PRO A 6 8.32 11.33 -2.48
C PRO A 6 7.50 10.08 -2.79
N ILE A 7 7.09 9.36 -1.74
CA ILE A 7 6.35 8.10 -1.86
C ILE A 7 4.94 8.37 -2.37
N PHE A 8 4.24 9.35 -1.78
CA PHE A 8 2.91 9.73 -2.25
C PHE A 8 2.94 10.36 -3.63
N GLN A 9 3.99 11.11 -3.95
CA GLN A 9 4.17 11.64 -5.30
C GLN A 9 4.32 10.51 -6.33
N ALA A 10 5.11 9.47 -6.03
CA ALA A 10 5.27 8.31 -6.91
C ALA A 10 3.96 7.53 -7.10
N LEU A 11 3.21 7.30 -6.04
CA LEU A 11 1.90 6.63 -6.11
C LEU A 11 0.90 7.43 -6.95
N ASN A 12 0.88 8.75 -6.78
CA ASN A 12 0.01 9.66 -7.54
C ASN A 12 0.42 9.71 -9.02
N GLN A 13 1.71 9.75 -9.33
CA GLN A 13 2.24 9.71 -10.71
C GLN A 13 1.92 8.38 -11.39
N ALA A 14 1.94 7.27 -10.65
CA ALA A 14 1.52 5.96 -11.15
C ALA A 14 -0.01 5.84 -11.34
N GLN A 15 -0.78 6.87 -10.97
CA GLN A 15 -2.25 6.88 -10.95
C GLN A 15 -2.81 5.62 -10.26
N ALA A 16 -2.20 5.25 -9.13
CA ALA A 16 -2.65 4.15 -8.31
C ALA A 16 -3.87 4.56 -7.47
N ARG A 17 -4.87 3.69 -7.38
CA ARG A 17 -6.03 3.87 -6.51
C ARG A 17 -5.76 3.28 -5.13
N TYR A 18 -5.38 4.14 -4.20
CA TYR A 18 -5.04 3.76 -2.84
C TYR A 18 -5.63 4.72 -1.79
N VAL A 19 -5.71 4.25 -0.55
CA VAL A 19 -6.02 5.05 0.64
C VAL A 19 -4.96 4.78 1.69
N VAL A 20 -4.39 5.85 2.25
CA VAL A 20 -3.46 5.74 3.38
C VAL A 20 -4.27 5.49 4.64
N VAL A 21 -3.88 4.46 5.39
CA VAL A 21 -4.53 4.08 6.65
C VAL A 21 -3.48 3.92 7.75
N GLY A 22 -3.90 3.50 8.95
CA GLY A 22 -2.97 3.17 10.03
C GLY A 22 -2.22 4.38 10.60
N GLY A 23 -0.97 4.14 11.05
CA GLY A 23 -0.21 5.13 11.80
C GLY A 23 0.17 6.38 11.00
N ILE A 24 0.51 6.20 9.72
CA ILE A 24 0.83 7.32 8.84
C ILE A 24 -0.40 8.21 8.62
N ALA A 25 -1.60 7.65 8.45
CA ALA A 25 -2.82 8.46 8.34
C ALA A 25 -3.04 9.33 9.59
N THR A 26 -2.82 8.77 10.79
CA THR A 26 -2.88 9.53 12.04
C THR A 26 -1.88 10.69 12.08
N ILE A 27 -0.64 10.46 11.63
CA ILE A 27 0.41 11.49 11.56
C ILE A 27 0.04 12.58 10.56
N LEU A 28 -0.50 12.23 9.40
CA LEU A 28 -0.95 13.19 8.38
C LEU A 28 -2.10 14.08 8.87
N HIS A 29 -2.89 13.62 9.85
CA HIS A 29 -3.92 14.42 10.51
C HIS A 29 -3.40 15.27 11.70
N GLY A 30 -2.08 15.35 11.90
CA GLY A 30 -1.46 16.22 12.90
C GLY A 30 -1.24 15.59 14.27
N TYR A 31 -1.44 14.28 14.41
CA TYR A 31 -1.22 13.57 15.67
C TYR A 31 0.17 12.95 15.73
N VAL A 32 0.84 13.08 16.87
CA VAL A 32 2.17 12.49 17.08
C VAL A 32 2.02 11.00 17.40
N ARG A 33 2.60 10.14 16.57
CA ARG A 33 2.64 8.68 16.78
C ARG A 33 3.94 8.12 16.22
N ALA A 34 4.56 7.18 16.92
CA ALA A 34 5.63 6.38 16.35
C ALA A 34 5.03 5.31 15.43
N THR A 35 5.50 5.23 14.18
CA THR A 35 5.13 4.17 13.24
C THR A 35 6.32 3.80 12.37
N THR A 36 6.50 2.50 12.15
CA THR A 36 7.59 1.92 11.36
C THR A 36 7.09 1.36 10.03
N HIS A 37 5.81 1.56 9.74
CA HIS A 37 5.13 0.94 8.62
C HIS A 37 4.23 1.93 7.88
N LEU A 38 4.18 1.78 6.56
CA LEU A 38 3.20 2.44 5.72
C LEU A 38 2.09 1.43 5.42
N ASP A 39 0.89 1.72 5.92
CA ASP A 39 -0.31 0.92 5.67
C ASP A 39 -1.12 1.53 4.52
N LEU A 40 -1.31 0.77 3.44
CA LEU A 40 -2.13 1.18 2.30
C LEU A 40 -3.29 0.20 2.08
N MET A 41 -4.48 0.74 1.88
CA MET A 41 -5.59 0.04 1.23
C MET A 41 -5.51 0.30 -0.27
N VAL A 42 -5.48 -0.77 -1.07
CA VAL A 42 -5.42 -0.68 -2.54
C VAL A 42 -6.64 -1.39 -3.14
N ASP A 43 -7.14 -0.89 -4.27
CA ASP A 43 -8.13 -1.60 -5.07
C ASP A 43 -7.55 -2.96 -5.53
N LEU A 44 -8.32 -4.05 -5.39
CA LEU A 44 -7.88 -5.41 -5.69
C LEU A 44 -7.82 -5.71 -7.20
N HIS A 45 -8.20 -4.78 -8.07
CA HIS A 45 -7.98 -4.94 -9.50
C HIS A 45 -6.49 -5.09 -9.80
N THR A 46 -6.11 -6.12 -10.56
CA THR A 46 -4.70 -6.48 -10.85
C THR A 46 -3.85 -5.28 -11.29
N GLN A 47 -4.42 -4.41 -12.12
CA GLN A 47 -3.76 -3.20 -12.59
C GLN A 47 -3.41 -2.22 -11.46
N GLU A 48 -4.29 -2.05 -10.47
CA GLU A 48 -4.09 -1.10 -9.36
C GLU A 48 -3.05 -1.63 -8.36
N VAL A 49 -3.09 -2.94 -8.11
CA VAL A 49 -2.08 -3.65 -7.32
C VAL A 49 -0.71 -3.55 -7.99
N GLU A 50 -0.61 -3.82 -9.29
CA GLU A 50 0.63 -3.70 -10.06
C GLU A 50 1.22 -2.28 -10.03
N LYS A 51 0.40 -1.25 -10.30
CA LYS A 51 0.82 0.15 -10.24
C LYS A 51 1.42 0.49 -8.88
N THR A 52 0.72 0.08 -7.81
CA THR A 52 1.12 0.36 -6.43
C THR A 52 2.43 -0.34 -6.08
N ILE A 53 2.57 -1.62 -6.41
CA ILE A 53 3.78 -2.38 -6.13
C ILE A 53 4.97 -1.82 -6.91
N ARG A 54 4.80 -1.52 -8.20
CA ARG A 54 5.89 -0.95 -9.02
C ARG A 54 6.33 0.40 -8.47
N ALA A 55 5.39 1.27 -8.10
CA ALA A 55 5.69 2.57 -7.53
C ALA A 55 6.48 2.45 -6.21
N LEU A 56 6.11 1.51 -5.35
CA LEU A 56 6.72 1.34 -4.01
C LEU A 56 8.04 0.56 -4.04
N SER A 57 8.18 -0.41 -4.95
CA SER A 57 9.39 -1.21 -5.11
C SER A 57 10.60 -0.35 -5.46
N GLY A 58 10.41 0.73 -6.23
CA GLY A 58 11.45 1.72 -6.55
C GLY A 58 12.01 2.47 -5.34
N TYR A 59 11.28 2.47 -4.22
CA TYR A 59 11.69 3.09 -2.96
C TYR A 59 12.08 2.06 -1.89
N GLY A 60 12.27 0.79 -2.27
CA GLY A 60 12.71 -0.28 -1.36
C GLY A 60 11.62 -0.84 -0.44
N PHE A 61 10.37 -0.40 -0.59
CA PHE A 61 9.25 -0.95 0.18
C PHE A 61 8.92 -2.36 -0.29
N ARG A 62 8.78 -3.29 0.66
CA ARG A 62 8.39 -4.67 0.40
C ARG A 62 7.01 -4.98 0.97
N PRO A 63 6.11 -5.62 0.21
CA PRO A 63 4.83 -6.08 0.74
C PRO A 63 5.08 -7.12 1.84
N ARG A 64 4.48 -6.94 3.03
CA ARG A 64 4.51 -7.93 4.11
C ARG A 64 3.28 -8.84 4.14
N ALA A 65 2.46 -8.83 3.09
CA ALA A 65 1.27 -9.68 3.03
C ALA A 65 1.68 -11.17 3.02
N PRO A 66 0.91 -12.06 3.69
CA PRO A 66 1.18 -13.50 3.74
C PRO A 66 0.98 -14.23 2.39
N VAL A 67 0.62 -13.50 1.33
CA VAL A 67 0.33 -14.02 0.00
C VAL A 67 0.92 -13.06 -1.03
N ASP A 68 1.48 -13.59 -2.11
CA ASP A 68 1.98 -12.79 -3.22
C ASP A 68 0.85 -11.88 -3.74
N PRO A 69 1.01 -10.55 -3.68
CA PRO A 69 -0.01 -9.61 -4.11
C PRO A 69 -0.47 -9.83 -5.55
N LEU A 70 0.43 -10.29 -6.43
CA LEU A 70 0.13 -10.53 -7.84
C LEU A 70 -0.70 -11.81 -8.02
N GLN A 71 -0.33 -12.90 -7.34
CA GLN A 71 -1.14 -14.13 -7.35
C GLN A 71 -2.54 -13.89 -6.78
N PHE A 72 -2.67 -13.02 -5.78
CA PHE A 72 -3.96 -12.75 -5.17
C PHE A 72 -4.89 -11.92 -6.07
N ALA A 73 -4.34 -10.99 -6.84
CA ALA A 73 -5.10 -10.21 -7.81
C ALA A 73 -5.61 -11.05 -9.01
N GLN A 74 -5.04 -12.24 -9.22
CA GLN A 74 -5.44 -13.17 -10.28
C GLN A 74 -6.56 -14.14 -9.85
N ILE A 75 -6.98 -14.14 -8.58
CA ILE A 75 -8.06 -15.03 -8.11
C ILE A 75 -9.38 -14.60 -8.79
N PRO A 76 -10.04 -15.50 -9.53
CA PRO A 76 -11.24 -15.16 -10.29
C PRO A 76 -12.38 -14.74 -9.36
N SER A 77 -13.08 -13.67 -9.78
CA SER A 77 -14.06 -12.91 -8.98
C SER A 77 -15.25 -13.71 -8.45
N ASN A 78 -15.46 -14.92 -8.97
CA ASN A 78 -16.50 -15.88 -8.58
C ASN A 78 -16.20 -16.63 -7.27
N VAL A 79 -14.92 -16.79 -6.89
CA VAL A 79 -14.50 -17.38 -5.59
C VAL A 79 -14.38 -16.30 -4.50
N ALA A 80 -14.18 -15.04 -4.90
CA ALA A 80 -14.08 -13.88 -4.02
C ALA A 80 -15.43 -13.26 -3.59
N SER A 81 -16.55 -13.92 -3.89
CA SER A 81 -17.91 -13.38 -3.68
C SER A 81 -18.24 -13.08 -2.21
N GLY A 82 -17.71 -13.85 -1.25
CA GLY A 82 -17.80 -13.54 0.19
C GLY A 82 -16.86 -12.42 0.67
N LEU A 83 -15.86 -12.07 -0.14
CA LEU A 83 -14.82 -11.07 0.15
C LEU A 83 -15.08 -9.72 -0.54
N ARG A 84 -16.07 -9.66 -1.44
CA ARG A 84 -16.36 -8.54 -2.34
C ARG A 84 -16.97 -7.32 -1.65
N ARG A 85 -17.49 -7.46 -0.41
CA ARG A 85 -17.95 -6.31 0.40
C ARG A 85 -16.82 -5.61 1.19
N ARG A 86 -15.60 -6.16 1.20
CA ARG A 86 -14.43 -5.65 1.97
C ARG A 86 -13.15 -5.68 1.13
N ALA A 87 -13.28 -5.31 -0.15
CA ALA A 87 -12.24 -5.47 -1.17
C ALA A 87 -11.19 -4.34 -1.17
N CYS A 88 -10.71 -3.93 0.00
CA CYS A 88 -9.42 -3.26 0.07
C CYS A 88 -8.65 -3.93 1.21
N ARG A 89 -7.44 -4.39 0.91
CA ARG A 89 -6.62 -5.18 1.83
C ARG A 89 -5.40 -4.38 2.21
N PHE A 90 -5.03 -4.50 3.48
CA PHE A 90 -3.90 -3.78 4.08
C PHE A 90 -2.61 -4.35 3.53
N PHE A 91 -1.87 -3.55 2.79
CA PHE A 91 -0.48 -3.83 2.52
C PHE A 91 0.34 -3.08 3.55
N LEU A 92 0.95 -3.84 4.47
CA LEU A 92 1.97 -3.33 5.35
C LEU A 92 3.26 -3.28 4.54
N PHE A 93 3.78 -2.09 4.31
CA PHE A 93 5.10 -1.91 3.76
C PHE A 93 6.04 -1.50 4.89
N SER A 94 7.12 -2.25 5.08
CA SER A 94 8.20 -1.83 5.98
C SER A 94 8.93 -0.66 5.34
N ILE A 95 9.08 0.44 6.08
CA ILE A 95 9.94 1.54 5.68
C ILE A 95 11.37 0.97 5.65
N PRO A 96 12.12 1.09 4.54
CA PRO A 96 13.51 0.67 4.52
C PRO A 96 14.27 1.39 5.63
N GLU A 97 15.08 0.66 6.40
CA GLU A 97 15.99 1.32 7.33
C GLU A 97 16.86 2.29 6.51
N SER A 98 16.77 3.58 6.85
CA SER A 98 17.76 4.53 6.39
C SER A 98 19.06 4.12 7.04
N SER A 99 19.93 3.41 6.30
CA SER A 99 21.35 3.33 6.63
C SER A 99 21.84 4.76 6.75
N ALA A 100 22.06 5.19 8.00
CA ALA A 100 22.77 6.41 8.35
C ALA A 100 24.20 6.34 7.81
#